data_AF-A0A2N9YA63-F1
#
_entry.id   AF-A0A2N9YA63-F1
#
_cell.length_a   1.000
_cell.length_b   1.000
_cell.length_c   1.000
_cell.angle_alpha   90.00
_cell.angle_beta   90.00
_cell.angle_gamma   90.00
#
_symmetry.space_group_name_H-M   'P 1'
#
loop_
_entity.id
_entity.type
_entity.pdbx_description
1 polymer ?
#
loop_
_entity_poly.entity_id
_entity_poly.type
_entity_poly.pdbx_seq_one_letter_code
_entity_poly.pdbx_strand_id
1 'polypeptide(L)'
;MFYGISLMSKMTNDFPTATLKPHYRWTGPFLIPLIAVLIVGGLLYQTNQQQGVPLNLVFQQGYGIKVGDTLRYRGIEIGQVYHVRLSDDLQKVLVDIHLAPTAESIAREGSRFWIVRPQLDITGTSGLETVIGANYISVLPSNAETKQTHFVGLDMPLSITELETGGLEIFLQTKGKGILKRGAPIMYRQVAIGTILAVDLAQDGSTVVVQAYIKPEYTHLIRENTRFWKTSGMRLTAGWTGVDFQMDSVYSVIAGGISLAVPSNYGIAAKMNERFTLFDEPETEWLQWTAYIAPDKTLPNHLPKPLWAQLTWENTGMTRYTFWHETQQEGWILPITQGFLAPRNLLIPPENSQAVQLTINDLKIDLSKSTVIPYADGLAILPYTHTYEALTLPTENTHKTPEDSLVISSPTTPPHPLNAARYTARETTWIIQDKQAFSASWHGAPVVAMNNGELLGILIVEEKQAHVVLLTNNPTIEKGI
;
A
#
# COMPACT_ATOMS: atom_id res chain seq x y z
N MET A 1 -45.65 130.12 -36.97
CA MET A 1 -47.07 129.86 -37.31
C MET A 1 -47.22 128.36 -37.56
N PHE A 2 -48.28 127.73 -37.06
CA PHE A 2 -48.74 126.34 -37.30
C PHE A 2 -48.76 125.96 -38.80
N TYR A 3 -48.81 124.72 -39.35
CA TYR A 3 -48.93 123.28 -38.96
C TYR A 3 -48.23 122.43 -40.11
N GLY A 4 -48.12 121.09 -40.16
CA GLY A 4 -48.42 119.97 -39.24
C GLY A 4 -48.73 118.62 -39.96
N ILE A 5 -48.43 117.48 -39.31
CA ILE A 5 -49.00 116.10 -39.50
C ILE A 5 -48.57 115.21 -40.72
N SER A 6 -47.79 114.16 -40.39
CA SER A 6 -47.90 112.70 -40.74
C SER A 6 -48.31 112.19 -42.14
N LEU A 7 -47.51 111.28 -42.76
CA LEU A 7 -47.69 109.81 -42.62
C LEU A 7 -46.55 108.95 -43.22
N MET A 8 -46.58 107.63 -42.96
CA MET A 8 -45.60 106.60 -43.33
C MET A 8 -45.49 106.29 -44.84
N SER A 9 -44.28 105.91 -45.29
CA SER A 9 -44.11 104.75 -46.18
C SER A 9 -42.73 104.12 -45.98
N LYS A 10 -42.68 102.78 -45.93
CA LYS A 10 -41.47 101.99 -45.65
C LYS A 10 -41.18 101.12 -46.88
N MET A 11 -40.25 101.55 -47.73
CA MET A 11 -39.87 100.76 -48.91
C MET A 11 -38.88 99.65 -48.54
N THR A 12 -39.18 98.45 -49.00
CA THR A 12 -38.38 97.23 -48.92
C THR A 12 -37.38 97.15 -50.06
N ASN A 13 -36.16 96.70 -49.78
CA ASN A 13 -35.18 96.31 -50.81
C ASN A 13 -35.13 94.78 -50.89
N ASP A 14 -35.58 94.22 -52.02
CA ASP A 14 -35.40 92.81 -52.35
C ASP A 14 -34.05 92.60 -53.08
N PHE A 15 -33.31 91.58 -52.65
CA PHE A 15 -32.18 91.01 -53.39
C PHE A 15 -32.30 89.47 -53.40
N PRO A 16 -31.91 88.79 -54.50
CA PRO A 16 -32.17 87.36 -54.68
C PRO A 16 -31.31 86.47 -53.77
N THR A 17 -31.96 85.55 -53.05
CA THR A 17 -31.32 84.64 -52.10
C THR A 17 -30.71 83.42 -52.80
N ALA A 18 -29.39 83.22 -52.67
CA ALA A 18 -28.71 82.01 -53.17
C ALA A 18 -28.97 80.80 -52.24
N THR A 19 -29.50 79.71 -52.80
CA THR A 19 -29.77 78.46 -52.06
C THR A 19 -28.53 77.56 -52.01
N LEU A 20 -27.72 77.73 -50.97
CA LEU A 20 -26.61 76.80 -50.67
C LEU A 20 -27.15 75.46 -50.16
N LYS A 21 -26.93 74.38 -50.92
CA LYS A 21 -27.07 72.99 -50.40
C LYS A 21 -25.78 72.60 -49.66
N PRO A 22 -25.79 72.37 -48.34
CA PRO A 22 -24.61 71.89 -47.63
C PRO A 22 -24.34 70.42 -47.95
N HIS A 23 -23.15 70.10 -48.47
CA HIS A 23 -22.69 68.72 -48.63
C HIS A 23 -21.75 68.35 -47.47
N TYR A 24 -22.32 67.71 -46.44
CA TYR A 24 -21.61 67.36 -45.20
C TYR A 24 -20.76 66.09 -45.39
N ARG A 25 -19.47 66.26 -45.67
CA ARG A 25 -18.51 65.14 -45.69
C ARG A 25 -18.18 64.70 -44.26
N TRP A 26 -18.62 63.50 -43.90
CA TRP A 26 -18.41 62.92 -42.56
C TRP A 26 -16.98 62.37 -42.38
N THR A 27 -15.99 63.25 -42.36
CA THR A 27 -14.65 62.90 -41.86
C THR A 27 -14.67 62.94 -40.33
N GLY A 28 -15.23 61.91 -39.69
CA GLY A 28 -15.39 61.84 -38.23
C GLY A 28 -14.05 61.69 -37.50
N PRO A 29 -13.49 62.75 -36.88
CA PRO A 29 -12.14 62.70 -36.29
C PRO A 29 -12.09 61.92 -34.98
N PHE A 30 -13.25 61.54 -34.44
CA PHE A 30 -13.43 60.94 -33.13
C PHE A 30 -13.48 59.40 -33.12
N LEU A 31 -13.47 58.75 -34.30
CA LEU A 31 -13.43 57.27 -34.38
C LEU A 31 -12.11 56.70 -33.85
N ILE A 32 -10.98 57.32 -34.18
CA ILE A 32 -9.65 56.87 -33.73
C ILE A 32 -9.50 56.91 -32.20
N PRO A 33 -9.80 58.02 -31.49
CA PRO A 33 -9.73 58.03 -30.02
C PRO A 33 -10.76 57.09 -29.37
N LEU A 34 -11.96 56.91 -29.94
CA LEU A 34 -12.94 55.94 -29.44
C LEU A 34 -12.41 54.50 -29.52
N ILE A 35 -11.82 54.13 -30.66
CA ILE A 35 -11.19 52.81 -30.86
C ILE A 35 -10.00 52.63 -29.90
N ALA A 36 -9.18 53.66 -29.70
CA ALA A 36 -8.07 53.61 -28.75
C ALA A 36 -8.56 53.38 -27.30
N VAL A 37 -9.63 54.06 -26.88
CA VAL A 37 -10.25 53.85 -25.56
C VAL A 37 -10.84 52.44 -25.44
N LEU A 38 -11.46 51.89 -26.50
CA LEU A 38 -11.97 50.52 -26.51
C LEU A 38 -10.84 49.48 -26.46
N ILE A 39 -9.70 49.70 -27.13
CA ILE A 39 -8.53 48.82 -27.05
C ILE A 39 -7.90 48.87 -25.66
N VAL A 40 -7.70 50.08 -25.09
CA VAL A 40 -7.16 50.23 -23.73
C VAL A 40 -8.11 49.62 -22.69
N GLY A 41 -9.42 49.86 -22.81
CA GLY A 41 -10.43 49.24 -21.96
C GLY A 41 -10.47 47.71 -22.09
N GLY A 42 -10.35 47.19 -23.32
CA GLY A 42 -10.26 45.75 -23.58
C GLY A 42 -9.01 45.11 -22.97
N LEU A 43 -7.85 45.75 -23.10
CA LEU A 43 -6.60 45.30 -22.48
C LEU A 43 -6.69 45.34 -20.95
N LEU A 44 -7.25 46.40 -20.35
CA LEU A 44 -7.48 46.47 -18.91
C LEU A 44 -8.43 45.36 -18.43
N TYR A 45 -9.53 45.12 -19.15
CA TYR A 45 -10.49 44.07 -18.82
C TYR A 45 -9.87 42.66 -18.94
N GLN A 46 -9.09 42.41 -19.99
CA GLN A 46 -8.39 41.15 -20.20
C GLN A 46 -7.29 40.92 -19.15
N THR A 47 -6.60 41.99 -18.73
CA THR A 47 -5.60 41.94 -17.64
C THR A 47 -6.25 41.61 -16.29
N ASN A 48 -7.48 42.07 -16.03
CA ASN A 48 -8.22 41.76 -14.80
C ASN A 48 -8.73 40.30 -14.79
N GLN A 49 -9.17 39.78 -15.94
CA GLN A 49 -9.63 38.38 -16.08
C GLN A 49 -8.49 37.34 -16.03
N GLN A 50 -7.23 37.76 -16.16
CA GLN A 50 -6.05 36.89 -16.03
C GLN A 50 -5.37 36.98 -14.65
N GLN A 51 -5.81 37.88 -13.77
CA GLN A 51 -5.32 37.95 -12.40
C GLN A 51 -5.86 36.77 -11.61
N GLY A 52 -4.95 35.92 -11.14
CA GLY A 52 -5.26 34.78 -10.29
C GLY A 52 -5.87 35.18 -8.95
N VAL A 53 -6.51 34.22 -8.27
CA VAL A 53 -7.11 34.50 -6.95
C VAL A 53 -6.01 34.86 -5.94
N PRO A 54 -6.07 36.02 -5.28
CA PRO A 54 -5.08 36.42 -4.28
C PRO A 54 -5.25 35.58 -3.01
N LEU A 55 -4.14 35.11 -2.47
CA LEU A 55 -4.09 34.24 -1.30
C LEU A 55 -2.98 34.72 -0.36
N ASN A 56 -3.35 34.99 0.89
CA ASN A 56 -2.48 35.55 1.93
C ASN A 56 -2.08 34.44 2.91
N LEU A 57 -0.79 34.13 2.98
CA LEU A 57 -0.22 33.17 3.94
C LEU A 57 0.52 33.88 5.06
N VAL A 58 0.39 33.36 6.28
CA VAL A 58 1.08 33.83 7.48
C VAL A 58 1.96 32.72 8.03
N PHE A 59 3.28 32.92 8.05
CA PHE A 59 4.27 31.98 8.62
C PHE A 59 4.97 32.60 9.83
N GLN A 60 5.48 31.79 10.77
CA GLN A 60 6.36 32.29 11.83
C GLN A 60 7.74 32.67 11.27
N GLN A 61 8.22 31.94 10.25
CA GLN A 61 9.49 32.21 9.58
C GLN A 61 9.35 32.12 8.06
N GLY A 62 10.02 33.03 7.35
CA GLY A 62 9.95 33.08 5.88
C GLY A 62 10.87 32.08 5.16
N TYR A 63 11.79 31.42 5.87
CA TYR A 63 12.71 30.39 5.36
C TYR A 63 13.44 30.70 4.03
N GLY A 64 13.60 31.98 3.69
CA GLY A 64 14.22 32.43 2.44
C GLY A 64 13.30 32.43 1.22
N ILE A 65 11.98 32.38 1.40
CA ILE A 65 10.98 32.63 0.35
C ILE A 65 11.14 34.04 -0.22
N LYS A 66 10.99 34.18 -1.53
CA LYS A 66 11.13 35.42 -2.29
C LYS A 66 9.98 35.61 -3.28
N VAL A 67 9.84 36.85 -3.76
CA VAL A 67 9.00 37.16 -4.91
C VAL A 67 9.49 36.35 -6.12
N GLY A 68 8.57 35.66 -6.79
CA GLY A 68 8.84 34.74 -7.90
C GLY A 68 8.79 33.26 -7.51
N ASP A 69 8.89 32.91 -6.22
CA ASP A 69 8.82 31.51 -5.78
C ASP A 69 7.43 30.91 -6.06
N THR A 70 7.40 29.62 -6.41
CA THR A 70 6.19 28.94 -6.88
C THR A 70 5.37 28.31 -5.74
N LEU A 71 4.04 28.39 -5.83
CA LEU A 71 3.13 27.50 -5.10
C LEU A 71 2.93 26.22 -5.92
N ARG A 72 3.04 25.06 -5.28
CA ARG A 72 2.95 23.73 -5.93
C ARG A 72 1.98 22.79 -5.23
N TYR A 73 1.26 22.00 -6.01
CA TYR A 73 0.50 20.83 -5.54
C TYR A 73 0.98 19.59 -6.29
N ARG A 74 1.40 18.54 -5.55
CA ARG A 74 1.98 17.30 -6.11
C ARG A 74 3.10 17.56 -7.14
N GLY A 75 3.90 18.61 -6.92
CA GLY A 75 4.99 19.04 -7.80
C GLY A 75 4.57 19.93 -8.98
N ILE A 76 3.28 20.05 -9.28
CA ILE A 76 2.75 20.91 -10.34
C ILE A 76 2.63 22.35 -9.83
N GLU A 77 3.12 23.31 -10.62
CA GLU A 77 2.96 24.75 -10.34
C GLU A 77 1.50 25.20 -10.53
N ILE A 78 0.98 25.90 -9.52
CA ILE A 78 -0.43 26.31 -9.41
C ILE A 78 -0.58 27.77 -8.98
N GLY A 79 0.51 28.50 -8.78
CA GLY A 79 0.51 29.91 -8.39
C GLY A 79 1.91 30.42 -8.09
N GLN A 80 2.04 31.72 -7.85
CA GLN A 80 3.33 32.37 -7.64
C GLN A 80 3.28 33.43 -6.54
N VAL A 81 4.32 33.48 -5.71
CA VAL A 81 4.53 34.53 -4.71
C VAL A 81 4.82 35.85 -5.41
N TYR A 82 3.97 36.86 -5.22
CA TYR A 82 4.18 38.19 -5.79
C TYR A 82 4.61 39.24 -4.76
N HIS A 83 4.43 38.97 -3.46
CA HIS A 83 4.84 39.89 -2.41
C HIS A 83 5.20 39.14 -1.12
N VAL A 84 6.22 39.63 -0.40
CA VAL A 84 6.69 39.09 0.89
C VAL A 84 7.01 40.25 1.81
N ARG A 85 6.44 40.27 3.01
CA ARG A 85 6.64 41.34 4.00
C ARG A 85 6.63 40.77 5.43
N LEU A 86 7.20 41.52 6.37
CA LEU A 86 7.02 41.25 7.80
C LEU A 86 5.69 41.85 8.28
N SER A 87 5.14 41.30 9.35
CA SER A 87 4.07 41.95 10.13
C SER A 87 4.60 43.17 10.88
N ASP A 88 3.69 44.07 11.29
CA ASP A 88 4.06 45.33 11.95
C ASP A 88 4.78 45.14 13.31
N ASP A 89 4.55 43.99 13.97
CA ASP A 89 5.24 43.53 15.19
C ASP A 89 6.57 42.78 14.93
N LEU A 90 6.94 42.62 13.66
CA LEU A 90 8.08 41.85 13.16
C LEU A 90 8.12 40.36 13.57
N GLN A 91 7.03 39.82 14.12
CA GLN A 91 6.98 38.43 14.61
C GLN A 91 6.63 37.40 13.52
N LYS A 92 6.06 37.82 12.39
CA LYS A 92 5.51 36.93 11.36
C LYS A 92 5.90 37.38 9.96
N VAL A 93 5.93 36.44 9.04
CA VAL A 93 6.11 36.70 7.61
C VAL A 93 4.78 36.53 6.91
N LEU A 94 4.35 37.57 6.21
CA LEU A 94 3.18 37.62 5.36
C LEU A 94 3.62 37.41 3.91
N VAL A 95 3.05 36.41 3.25
CA VAL A 95 3.37 36.03 1.87
C VAL A 95 2.09 36.11 1.04
N ASP A 96 2.08 36.97 0.03
CA ASP A 96 0.93 37.16 -0.85
C ASP A 96 1.18 36.43 -2.19
N ILE A 97 0.24 35.58 -2.60
CA ILE A 97 0.34 34.63 -3.71
C ILE A 97 -0.80 34.85 -4.70
N HIS A 98 -0.51 34.83 -6.00
CA HIS A 98 -1.54 34.71 -7.04
C HIS A 98 -1.71 33.24 -7.42
N LEU A 99 -2.90 32.70 -7.17
CA LEU A 99 -3.29 31.32 -7.48
C LEU A 99 -3.84 31.26 -8.92
N ALA A 100 -3.36 30.32 -9.73
CA ALA A 100 -3.83 30.15 -11.11
C ALA A 100 -5.36 29.90 -11.15
N PRO A 101 -6.11 30.41 -12.16
CA PRO A 101 -7.56 30.22 -12.25
C PRO A 101 -8.00 28.74 -12.27
N THR A 102 -7.15 27.84 -12.79
CA THR A 102 -7.37 26.38 -12.76
C THR A 102 -7.25 25.75 -11.37
N ALA A 103 -6.69 26.49 -10.41
CA ALA A 103 -6.38 26.02 -9.06
C ALA A 103 -7.26 26.65 -7.96
N GLU A 104 -8.31 27.42 -8.32
CA GLU A 104 -9.23 28.05 -7.34
C GLU A 104 -9.78 27.11 -6.26
N SER A 105 -9.93 25.82 -6.58
CA SER A 105 -10.36 24.79 -5.63
C SER A 105 -9.40 24.57 -4.45
N ILE A 106 -8.23 25.19 -4.44
CA ILE A 106 -7.24 25.13 -3.36
C ILE A 106 -7.46 26.24 -2.32
N ALA A 107 -8.15 27.32 -2.68
CA ALA A 107 -8.54 28.41 -1.76
C ALA A 107 -9.77 28.03 -0.92
N ARG A 108 -9.67 26.92 -0.15
CA ARG A 108 -10.74 26.33 0.65
C ARG A 108 -10.37 26.17 2.12
N GLU A 109 -11.36 26.28 2.99
CA GLU A 109 -11.21 26.11 4.44
C GLU A 109 -10.56 24.76 4.81
N GLY A 110 -9.57 24.80 5.71
CA GLY A 110 -8.79 23.63 6.11
C GLY A 110 -7.66 23.23 5.14
N SER A 111 -7.45 23.95 4.03
CA SER A 111 -6.27 23.72 3.17
C SER A 111 -4.98 24.12 3.89
N ARG A 112 -3.95 23.27 3.79
CA ARG A 112 -2.72 23.38 4.60
C ARG A 112 -1.53 23.69 3.71
N PHE A 113 -0.74 24.71 4.09
CA PHE A 113 0.38 25.23 3.30
C PHE A 113 1.67 25.13 4.11
N TRP A 114 2.80 24.81 3.47
CA TRP A 114 4.12 24.78 4.12
C TRP A 114 5.23 25.15 3.15
N ILE A 115 6.36 25.63 3.68
CA ILE A 115 7.54 25.96 2.88
C ILE A 115 8.42 24.71 2.74
N VAL A 116 8.76 24.35 1.50
CA VAL A 116 9.75 23.30 1.21
C VAL A 116 11.08 23.96 0.88
N ARG A 117 12.12 23.54 1.62
CA ARG A 117 13.50 23.99 1.46
C ARG A 117 14.31 22.93 0.70
N PRO A 118 15.19 23.31 -0.23
CA PRO A 118 16.15 22.36 -0.80
C PRO A 118 17.08 21.84 0.32
N GLN A 119 17.25 20.53 0.40
CA GLN A 119 18.17 19.93 1.36
C GLN A 119 19.60 20.00 0.84
N LEU A 120 20.52 20.47 1.69
CA LEU A 120 21.95 20.45 1.42
C LEU A 120 22.48 19.05 1.73
N ASP A 121 22.71 18.22 0.69
CA ASP A 121 23.44 16.98 0.87
C ASP A 121 24.95 17.25 0.77
N ILE A 122 25.62 17.24 1.91
CA ILE A 122 27.05 17.59 2.05
C ILE A 122 27.92 16.32 2.11
N THR A 123 27.49 15.24 1.44
CA THR A 123 28.32 14.06 1.15
C THR A 123 29.35 14.41 0.08
N GLY A 124 30.34 15.21 0.48
CA GLY A 124 31.15 15.97 -0.46
C GLY A 124 32.20 15.18 -1.22
N THR A 125 32.49 15.67 -2.42
CA THR A 125 33.86 15.82 -2.95
C THR A 125 33.88 16.99 -3.93
N SER A 126 34.84 17.90 -3.74
CA SER A 126 35.36 18.90 -4.68
C SER A 126 34.43 19.50 -5.76
N GLY A 127 34.08 20.78 -5.56
CA GLY A 127 34.30 21.75 -6.64
C GLY A 127 33.15 22.12 -7.58
N LEU A 128 31.88 21.88 -7.23
CA LEU A 128 30.80 22.69 -7.78
C LEU A 128 30.02 23.42 -6.68
N GLU A 129 30.11 24.74 -6.76
CA GLU A 129 29.26 25.69 -6.06
C GLU A 129 27.81 25.59 -6.57
N THR A 130 26.90 26.29 -5.89
CA THR A 130 25.49 26.48 -6.27
C THR A 130 24.54 25.28 -6.08
N VAL A 131 23.95 25.21 -4.90
CA VAL A 131 22.60 24.64 -4.74
C VAL A 131 21.60 25.61 -5.36
N ILE A 132 21.17 25.34 -6.60
CA ILE A 132 20.16 26.14 -7.35
C ILE A 132 18.77 25.54 -7.17
N GLY A 133 18.35 25.34 -5.92
CA GLY A 133 16.96 25.09 -5.58
C GLY A 133 16.29 26.41 -5.18
N ALA A 134 15.29 26.87 -5.93
CA ALA A 134 14.38 27.88 -5.40
C ALA A 134 13.56 27.25 -4.27
N ASN A 135 13.30 28.02 -3.20
CA ASN A 135 12.31 27.60 -2.22
C ASN A 135 10.92 27.56 -2.91
N TYR A 136 10.04 26.70 -2.44
CA TYR A 136 8.68 26.67 -2.96
C TYR A 136 7.68 26.40 -1.84
N ILE A 137 6.46 26.86 -2.04
CA ILE A 137 5.37 26.62 -1.10
C ILE A 137 4.60 25.41 -1.61
N SER A 138 4.34 24.46 -0.75
CA SER A 138 3.53 23.28 -1.06
C SER A 138 2.19 23.37 -0.34
N VAL A 139 1.15 22.78 -0.94
CA VAL A 139 -0.20 22.76 -0.38
C VAL A 139 -0.78 21.35 -0.34
N LEU A 140 -1.63 21.10 0.64
CA LEU A 140 -2.59 20.01 0.68
C LEU A 140 -3.99 20.63 0.71
N PRO A 141 -4.79 20.52 -0.37
CA PRO A 141 -6.13 21.09 -0.43
C PRO A 141 -7.11 20.33 0.47
N SER A 142 -8.11 21.05 0.96
CA SER A 142 -9.24 20.50 1.71
C SER A 142 -10.48 20.34 0.81
N ASN A 143 -11.33 19.37 1.17
CA ASN A 143 -12.61 19.12 0.49
C ASN A 143 -13.75 20.03 0.98
N ALA A 144 -13.52 20.93 1.94
CA ALA A 144 -14.55 21.86 2.44
C ALA A 144 -15.15 22.71 1.33
N GLU A 145 -16.43 23.09 1.43
CA GLU A 145 -17.07 23.94 0.42
C GLU A 145 -16.80 25.44 0.62
N THR A 146 -16.48 25.86 1.85
CA THR A 146 -16.15 27.24 2.19
C THR A 146 -14.89 27.71 1.47
N LYS A 147 -14.99 28.80 0.69
CA LYS A 147 -13.81 29.49 0.15
C LYS A 147 -13.08 30.27 1.27
N GLN A 148 -11.75 30.21 1.28
CA GLN A 148 -10.89 30.93 2.23
C GLN A 148 -9.65 31.44 1.48
N THR A 149 -9.24 32.68 1.74
CA THR A 149 -8.06 33.30 1.09
C THR A 149 -6.93 33.61 2.08
N HIS A 150 -7.19 33.60 3.37
CA HIS A 150 -6.21 33.89 4.43
C HIS A 150 -5.90 32.61 5.19
N PHE A 151 -4.63 32.19 5.23
CA PHE A 151 -4.22 30.94 5.92
C PHE A 151 -3.01 31.15 6.80
N VAL A 152 -2.93 30.36 7.86
CA VAL A 152 -1.70 30.17 8.65
C VAL A 152 -0.93 29.01 8.03
N GLY A 153 0.30 29.27 7.61
CA GLY A 153 1.21 28.26 7.10
C GLY A 153 1.84 27.44 8.23
N LEU A 154 2.17 26.20 7.92
CA LEU A 154 2.86 25.28 8.82
C LEU A 154 4.38 25.52 8.74
N ASP A 155 5.03 25.61 9.90
CA ASP A 155 6.48 25.81 9.99
C ASP A 155 7.30 24.56 9.60
N MET A 156 6.65 23.38 9.57
CA MET A 156 7.22 22.12 9.11
C MET A 156 6.39 21.51 7.98
N PRO A 157 7.03 20.80 7.02
CA PRO A 157 6.30 20.04 6.02
C PRO A 157 5.43 18.95 6.66
N LEU A 158 4.26 18.71 6.08
CA LEU A 158 3.37 17.61 6.48
C LEU A 158 4.10 16.28 6.46
N SER A 159 3.71 15.38 7.37
CA SER A 159 4.23 14.02 7.39
C SER A 159 3.79 13.24 6.16
N ILE A 160 4.56 12.22 5.76
CA ILE A 160 4.18 11.35 4.65
C ILE A 160 2.86 10.62 4.95
N THR A 161 2.61 10.27 6.22
CA THR A 161 1.35 9.71 6.72
C THR A 161 0.12 10.58 6.41
N GLU A 162 0.28 11.90 6.31
CA GLU A 162 -0.80 12.84 5.96
C GLU A 162 -0.93 13.12 4.45
N LEU A 163 0.08 12.73 3.67
CA LEU A 163 0.11 12.88 2.21
C LEU A 163 -0.33 11.60 1.49
N GLU A 164 -0.02 10.43 2.08
CA GLU A 164 -0.32 9.09 1.56
C GLU A 164 -1.23 8.33 2.54
N THR A 165 -2.54 8.40 2.27
CA THR A 165 -3.57 7.72 3.06
C THR A 165 -3.48 6.20 2.94
N GLY A 166 -3.56 5.49 4.07
CA GLY A 166 -3.62 4.02 4.13
C GLY A 166 -2.27 3.32 4.31
N GLY A 167 -1.19 4.08 4.55
CA GLY A 167 0.08 3.50 4.99
C GLY A 167 0.05 3.09 6.46
N LEU A 168 1.05 2.31 6.87
CA LEU A 168 1.21 1.81 8.23
C LEU A 168 2.38 2.52 8.91
N GLU A 169 2.11 3.15 10.05
CA GLU A 169 3.14 3.72 10.90
C GLU A 169 3.49 2.75 12.05
N ILE A 170 4.77 2.54 12.28
CA ILE A 170 5.31 1.65 13.32
C ILE A 170 6.47 2.34 14.06
N PHE A 171 6.75 1.89 15.27
CA PHE A 171 7.84 2.39 16.10
C PHE A 171 8.89 1.30 16.32
N LEU A 172 10.15 1.61 16.01
CA LEU A 172 11.26 0.66 16.14
C LEU A 172 12.18 1.11 17.27
N GLN A 173 12.43 0.25 18.26
CA GLN A 173 13.21 0.58 19.45
C GLN A 173 14.61 -0.06 19.40
N THR A 174 15.65 0.70 19.71
CA THR A 174 17.03 0.21 19.73
C THR A 174 17.89 0.88 20.81
N LYS A 175 19.02 0.27 21.16
CA LYS A 175 19.99 0.77 22.16
C LYS A 175 20.94 1.86 21.62
N GLY A 176 20.67 2.39 20.43
CA GLY A 176 21.30 3.62 19.93
C GLY A 176 22.67 3.49 19.25
N LYS A 177 23.06 2.30 18.78
CA LYS A 177 24.29 2.13 17.98
C LYS A 177 24.03 2.31 16.48
N GLY A 178 24.96 2.97 15.79
CA GLY A 178 24.92 3.14 14.32
C GLY A 178 24.16 4.38 13.86
N ILE A 179 24.27 4.70 12.57
CA ILE A 179 23.69 5.90 11.97
C ILE A 179 22.31 5.57 11.38
N LEU A 180 21.27 6.19 11.91
CA LEU A 180 19.93 6.25 11.33
C LEU A 180 19.57 7.71 11.09
N LYS A 181 18.95 8.00 9.94
CA LYS A 181 18.55 9.35 9.55
C LYS A 181 17.10 9.37 9.08
N ARG A 182 16.40 10.47 9.34
CA ARG A 182 15.12 10.79 8.71
C ARG A 182 15.27 10.71 7.18
N GLY A 183 14.30 10.10 6.51
CA GLY A 183 14.31 9.85 5.07
C GLY A 183 15.05 8.58 4.63
N ALA A 184 15.81 7.90 5.51
CA ALA A 184 16.47 6.65 5.15
C ALA A 184 15.45 5.54 4.82
N PRO A 185 15.76 4.64 3.87
CA PRO A 185 14.80 3.66 3.39
C PRO A 185 14.57 2.53 4.39
N ILE A 186 13.33 2.03 4.41
CA ILE A 186 12.98 0.74 5.00
C ILE A 186 12.84 -0.27 3.86
N MET A 187 13.58 -1.37 3.96
CA MET A 187 13.81 -2.31 2.86
C MET A 187 13.30 -3.71 3.20
N TYR A 188 12.67 -4.35 2.22
CA TYR A 188 12.37 -5.78 2.24
C TYR A 188 12.96 -6.41 0.98
N ARG A 189 13.82 -7.43 1.14
CA ARG A 189 14.54 -8.09 0.01
C ARG A 189 15.16 -7.07 -0.98
N GLN A 190 15.85 -6.05 -0.45
CA GLN A 190 16.47 -4.94 -1.21
C GLN A 190 15.50 -3.99 -1.95
N VAL A 191 14.18 -4.14 -1.78
CA VAL A 191 13.17 -3.19 -2.30
C VAL A 191 12.79 -2.18 -1.22
N ALA A 192 12.76 -0.88 -1.55
CA ALA A 192 12.37 0.18 -0.62
C ALA A 192 10.84 0.26 -0.46
N ILE A 193 10.34 -0.26 0.66
CA ILE A 193 8.90 -0.37 0.98
C ILE A 193 8.39 0.75 1.91
N GLY A 194 9.30 1.55 2.47
CA GLY A 194 8.99 2.56 3.47
C GLY A 194 10.16 3.50 3.74
N THR A 195 10.00 4.39 4.73
CA THR A 195 11.00 5.40 5.10
C THR A 195 10.94 5.75 6.60
N ILE A 196 12.07 6.17 7.16
CA ILE A 196 12.14 6.72 8.52
C ILE A 196 11.53 8.12 8.56
N LEU A 197 10.49 8.32 9.38
CA LEU A 197 9.84 9.61 9.62
C LEU A 197 10.58 10.47 10.63
N ALA A 198 11.05 9.87 11.74
CA ALA A 198 11.75 10.55 12.83
C ALA A 198 12.67 9.58 13.59
N VAL A 199 13.64 10.14 14.32
CA VAL A 199 14.58 9.42 15.20
C VAL A 199 14.76 10.27 16.45
N ASP A 200 14.22 9.79 17.57
CA ASP A 200 14.18 10.50 18.85
C ASP A 200 14.70 9.60 19.99
N LEU A 201 14.95 10.18 21.17
CA LEU A 201 15.13 9.39 22.38
C LEU A 201 13.76 9.06 22.99
N ALA A 202 13.65 7.89 23.61
CA ALA A 202 12.56 7.59 24.53
C ALA A 202 12.53 8.62 25.68
N GLN A 203 11.36 8.82 26.29
CA GLN A 203 11.13 9.85 27.31
C GLN A 203 11.98 9.66 28.58
N ASP A 204 12.41 8.43 28.86
CA ASP A 204 13.33 8.04 29.94
C ASP A 204 14.82 8.12 29.53
N GLY A 205 15.11 8.42 28.27
CA GLY A 205 16.45 8.44 27.68
C GLY A 205 17.10 7.06 27.49
N SER A 206 16.41 5.95 27.76
CA SER A 206 17.02 4.61 27.81
C SER A 206 17.26 3.98 26.43
N THR A 207 16.48 4.39 25.43
CA THR A 207 16.47 3.83 24.08
C THR A 207 16.28 4.91 23.03
N VAL A 208 16.71 4.63 21.80
CA VAL A 208 16.36 5.40 20.61
C VAL A 208 15.06 4.81 20.03
N VAL A 209 14.11 5.69 19.75
CA VAL A 209 12.82 5.38 19.12
C VAL A 209 12.83 5.92 17.70
N VAL A 210 12.63 5.04 16.74
CA VAL A 210 12.58 5.36 15.32
C VAL A 210 11.13 5.27 14.86
N GLN A 211 10.57 6.38 14.41
CA GLN A 211 9.24 6.41 13.79
C GLN A 211 9.39 6.04 12.32
N ALA A 212 8.63 5.04 11.86
CA ALA A 212 8.79 4.41 10.56
C ALA A 212 7.45 4.35 9.82
N TYR A 213 7.46 4.72 8.53
CA TYR A 213 6.30 4.65 7.65
C TYR A 213 6.48 3.57 6.58
N ILE A 214 5.48 2.71 6.42
CA ILE A 214 5.41 1.67 5.40
C ILE A 214 4.28 2.02 4.44
N LYS A 215 4.57 2.00 3.14
CA LYS A 215 3.61 2.44 2.11
C LYS A 215 2.37 1.53 2.06
N PRO A 216 1.20 2.05 1.64
CA PRO A 216 -0.07 1.31 1.65
C PRO A 216 0.00 -0.09 1.01
N GLU A 217 0.71 -0.21 -0.12
CA GLU A 217 0.85 -1.45 -0.88
C GLU A 217 1.69 -2.52 -0.17
N TYR A 218 2.58 -2.14 0.76
CA TYR A 218 3.48 -3.06 1.48
C TYR A 218 3.08 -3.33 2.94
N THR A 219 2.00 -2.70 3.42
CA THR A 219 1.49 -2.87 4.80
C THR A 219 1.30 -4.34 5.20
N HIS A 220 0.82 -5.18 4.28
CA HIS A 220 0.62 -6.63 4.45
C HIS A 220 1.90 -7.42 4.73
N LEU A 221 3.09 -6.87 4.47
CA LEU A 221 4.37 -7.51 4.79
C LEU A 221 4.73 -7.39 6.28
N ILE A 222 4.15 -6.41 7.00
CA ILE A 222 4.46 -6.19 8.41
C ILE A 222 3.51 -7.03 9.26
N ARG A 223 4.08 -8.08 9.85
CA ARG A 223 3.39 -9.03 10.73
C ARG A 223 4.04 -9.05 12.11
N GLU A 224 3.34 -9.55 13.12
CA GLU A 224 3.79 -9.61 14.52
C GLU A 224 5.23 -10.17 14.69
N ASN A 225 5.58 -11.24 13.96
CA ASN A 225 6.91 -11.87 14.05
C ASN A 225 7.97 -11.28 13.10
N THR A 226 7.72 -10.12 12.49
CA THR A 226 8.72 -9.42 11.66
C THR A 226 9.97 -9.09 12.47
N ARG A 227 11.15 -9.22 11.86
CA ARG A 227 12.44 -8.84 12.45
C ARG A 227 13.07 -7.73 11.64
N PHE A 228 13.46 -6.65 12.32
CA PHE A 228 14.04 -5.44 11.73
C PHE A 228 15.49 -5.29 12.19
N TRP A 229 16.42 -5.03 11.28
CA TRP A 229 17.81 -4.73 11.62
C TRP A 229 18.35 -3.52 10.85
N LYS A 230 19.36 -2.87 11.43
CA LYS A 230 20.05 -1.75 10.78
C LYS A 230 20.89 -2.25 9.62
N THR A 231 20.72 -1.63 8.46
CA THR A 231 21.51 -1.90 7.25
C THR A 231 22.57 -0.81 7.10
N SER A 232 23.75 -1.08 7.65
CA SER A 232 24.94 -0.25 7.43
C SER A 232 25.54 -0.56 6.07
N GLY A 233 25.73 0.45 5.22
CA GLY A 233 26.33 0.31 3.90
C GLY A 233 27.84 0.07 3.92
N MET A 234 28.32 -1.02 4.54
CA MET A 234 29.69 -1.52 4.45
C MET A 234 29.82 -2.94 5.04
N ARG A 235 30.12 -3.93 4.20
CA ARG A 235 30.71 -5.23 4.62
C ARG A 235 31.97 -5.48 3.79
N LEU A 236 33.09 -4.90 4.23
CA LEU A 236 34.41 -5.20 3.68
C LEU A 236 34.83 -6.62 4.12
N THR A 237 34.69 -7.59 3.22
CA THR A 237 35.15 -8.96 3.45
C THR A 237 36.54 -9.12 2.84
N ALA A 238 37.59 -8.79 3.61
CA ALA A 238 38.97 -8.89 3.14
C ALA A 238 39.47 -10.36 3.19
N GLY A 239 39.41 -11.06 2.06
CA GLY A 239 40.06 -12.36 1.88
C GLY A 239 41.58 -12.21 1.75
N TRP A 240 42.34 -13.06 2.44
CA TRP A 240 43.81 -12.99 2.51
C TRP A 240 44.54 -13.63 1.30
N THR A 241 43.93 -13.64 0.12
CA THR A 241 44.44 -14.38 -1.05
C THR A 241 44.38 -13.56 -2.34
N GLY A 242 45.55 -13.21 -2.85
CA GLY A 242 45.77 -12.92 -4.28
C GLY A 242 45.32 -11.55 -4.75
N VAL A 243 46.29 -10.74 -5.19
CA VAL A 243 46.04 -9.47 -5.89
C VAL A 243 45.54 -9.75 -7.30
N ASP A 244 44.30 -9.35 -7.59
CA ASP A 244 43.95 -8.76 -8.88
C ASP A 244 43.18 -7.46 -8.61
N PHE A 245 43.63 -6.35 -9.18
CA PHE A 245 43.30 -4.99 -8.70
C PHE A 245 42.41 -4.25 -9.70
N GLN A 246 41.21 -4.80 -9.94
CA GLN A 246 40.12 -4.04 -10.57
C GLN A 246 39.37 -3.25 -9.49
N MET A 247 39.85 -2.03 -9.21
CA MET A 247 39.08 -1.02 -8.48
C MET A 247 37.97 -0.42 -9.37
N ASP A 248 36.99 -1.25 -9.73
CA ASP A 248 35.74 -0.74 -10.29
C ASP A 248 34.93 -0.06 -9.19
N SER A 249 35.06 1.26 -9.13
CA SER A 249 34.24 2.23 -8.40
C SER A 249 33.95 1.92 -6.93
N VAL A 250 34.61 2.68 -6.04
CA VAL A 250 34.25 2.80 -4.63
C VAL A 250 32.95 3.62 -4.52
N TYR A 251 31.82 3.02 -4.91
CA TYR A 251 30.52 3.68 -4.93
C TYR A 251 30.03 4.00 -3.52
N SER A 252 29.74 5.29 -3.31
CA SER A 252 28.73 5.87 -2.42
C SER A 252 28.54 5.22 -1.04
N VAL A 253 28.82 6.00 0.01
CA VAL A 253 28.35 5.70 1.37
C VAL A 253 26.82 5.69 1.36
N ILE A 254 26.23 4.51 1.24
CA ILE A 254 24.78 4.32 1.36
C ILE A 254 24.36 4.84 2.74
N ALA A 255 23.51 5.87 2.75
CA ALA A 255 22.92 6.38 3.99
C ALA A 255 22.19 5.21 4.68
N GLY A 256 22.67 4.84 5.87
CA GLY A 256 22.23 3.62 6.57
C GLY A 256 20.71 3.53 6.71
N GLY A 257 20.16 2.39 6.32
CA GLY A 257 18.72 2.13 6.30
C GLY A 257 18.31 1.07 7.32
N ILE A 258 17.07 0.60 7.20
CA ILE A 258 16.53 -0.52 7.98
C ILE A 258 16.11 -1.60 7.00
N SER A 259 16.52 -2.84 7.23
CA SER A 259 15.98 -4.00 6.49
C SER A 259 15.10 -4.82 7.41
N LEU A 260 14.17 -5.57 6.82
CA LEU A 260 13.34 -6.54 7.54
C LEU A 260 13.29 -7.90 6.85
N ALA A 261 12.99 -8.92 7.65
CA ALA A 261 12.63 -10.26 7.22
C ALA A 261 11.39 -10.72 7.99
N VAL A 262 10.63 -11.62 7.35
CA VAL A 262 9.38 -12.14 7.89
C VAL A 262 9.49 -13.68 7.93
N PRO A 263 9.30 -14.33 9.09
CA PRO A 263 9.41 -15.78 9.19
C PRO A 263 8.22 -16.49 8.57
N SER A 264 8.35 -17.80 8.31
CA SER A 264 7.25 -18.63 7.81
C SER A 264 6.05 -18.65 8.77
N ASN A 265 6.29 -18.56 10.09
CA ASN A 265 5.25 -18.30 11.10
C ASN A 265 5.17 -16.79 11.39
N TYR A 266 4.59 -16.04 10.46
CA TYR A 266 4.59 -14.58 10.52
C TYR A 266 3.65 -13.95 11.56
N GLY A 267 2.61 -14.66 12.00
CA GLY A 267 1.60 -14.15 12.93
C GLY A 267 0.55 -13.25 12.25
N ILE A 268 -0.11 -12.39 13.02
CA ILE A 268 -1.18 -11.50 12.50
C ILE A 268 -0.61 -10.24 11.83
N ALA A 269 -1.47 -9.50 11.12
CA ALA A 269 -1.15 -8.16 10.60
C ALA A 269 -0.78 -7.20 11.73
N ALA A 270 0.30 -6.44 11.54
CA ALA A 270 0.69 -5.38 12.47
C ALA A 270 -0.31 -4.21 12.45
N LYS A 271 -0.47 -3.57 13.59
CA LYS A 271 -1.41 -2.47 13.82
C LYS A 271 -0.69 -1.12 13.76
N MET A 272 -1.47 -0.06 13.53
CA MET A 272 -0.98 1.31 13.60
C MET A 272 -0.32 1.58 14.96
N ASN A 273 0.87 2.19 14.93
CA ASN A 273 1.70 2.52 16.09
C ASN A 273 2.25 1.30 16.87
N GLU A 274 2.27 0.12 16.27
CA GLU A 274 2.86 -1.07 16.88
C GLU A 274 4.39 -0.94 17.06
N ARG A 275 4.93 -1.59 18.10
CA ARG A 275 6.33 -1.46 18.51
C ARG A 275 7.12 -2.72 18.20
N PHE A 276 8.28 -2.57 17.54
CA PHE A 276 9.20 -3.65 17.23
C PHE A 276 10.61 -3.35 17.75
N THR A 277 11.39 -4.40 17.98
CA THR A 277 12.83 -4.28 18.27
C THR A 277 13.61 -4.09 16.97
N LEU A 278 14.50 -3.08 16.95
CA LEU A 278 15.46 -2.85 15.87
C LEU A 278 16.85 -3.35 16.28
N PHE A 279 17.22 -4.48 15.69
CA PHE A 279 18.46 -5.20 15.96
C PHE A 279 19.68 -4.52 15.30
N ASP A 280 20.85 -4.80 15.85
CA ASP A 280 22.12 -4.27 15.34
C ASP A 280 22.53 -4.93 14.01
N GLU A 281 22.33 -6.25 13.91
CA GLU A 281 22.66 -7.11 12.76
C GLU A 281 21.56 -8.19 12.59
N PRO A 282 21.41 -8.81 11.40
CA PRO A 282 20.50 -9.92 11.19
C PRO A 282 21.09 -11.24 11.68
N GLU A 283 20.25 -12.12 12.22
CA GLU A 283 20.61 -13.53 12.41
C GLU A 283 20.60 -14.29 11.07
N THR A 284 21.45 -15.32 10.94
CA THR A 284 21.63 -16.06 9.68
C THR A 284 20.34 -16.69 9.16
N GLU A 285 19.46 -17.14 10.07
CA GLU A 285 18.15 -17.69 9.73
C GLU A 285 17.24 -16.67 9.03
N TRP A 286 17.25 -15.40 9.46
CA TRP A 286 16.37 -14.36 8.92
C TRP A 286 16.64 -14.08 7.44
N LEU A 287 17.89 -14.24 7.03
CA LEU A 287 18.34 -14.06 5.64
C LEU A 287 17.89 -15.19 4.71
N GLN A 288 17.47 -16.33 5.26
CA GLN A 288 16.96 -17.48 4.48
C GLN A 288 15.43 -17.55 4.45
N TRP A 289 14.71 -16.69 5.17
CA TRP A 289 13.26 -16.72 5.21
C TRP A 289 12.62 -16.29 3.89
N THR A 290 11.92 -17.22 3.25
CA THR A 290 11.24 -17.04 1.96
C THR A 290 9.73 -16.83 2.08
N ALA A 291 9.23 -16.40 3.26
CA ALA A 291 7.81 -16.22 3.54
C ALA A 291 7.06 -15.54 2.38
N TYR A 292 6.01 -16.22 1.90
CA TYR A 292 5.06 -15.69 0.95
C TYR A 292 3.83 -15.23 1.74
N ILE A 293 3.39 -14.01 1.48
CA ILE A 293 2.34 -13.35 2.23
C ILE A 293 1.38 -12.75 1.20
N ALA A 294 0.15 -13.22 1.18
CA ALA A 294 -0.89 -12.64 0.34
C ALA A 294 -1.19 -11.20 0.83
N PRO A 295 -1.40 -10.24 -0.08
CA PRO A 295 -2.04 -8.98 0.30
C PRO A 295 -3.46 -9.29 0.80
N ASP A 296 -3.82 -8.83 1.99
CA ASP A 296 -5.11 -9.17 2.63
C ASP A 296 -6.33 -8.85 1.73
N LYS A 297 -6.21 -7.92 0.78
CA LYS A 297 -7.21 -7.58 -0.26
C LYS A 297 -7.44 -8.66 -1.34
N THR A 298 -6.65 -9.73 -1.36
CA THR A 298 -6.72 -10.82 -2.35
C THR A 298 -7.20 -12.14 -1.78
N LEU A 299 -7.58 -12.19 -0.50
CA LEU A 299 -8.14 -13.40 0.11
C LEU A 299 -9.61 -13.59 -0.32
N PRO A 300 -10.02 -14.81 -0.72
CA PRO A 300 -11.42 -15.14 -1.00
C PRO A 300 -12.35 -14.92 0.21
N ASN A 301 -13.57 -14.44 -0.05
CA ASN A 301 -14.57 -14.15 0.99
C ASN A 301 -15.08 -15.39 1.75
N HIS A 302 -14.94 -16.58 1.16
CA HIS A 302 -15.38 -17.85 1.73
C HIS A 302 -14.22 -18.85 1.66
N LEU A 303 -13.80 -19.36 2.82
CA LEU A 303 -12.77 -20.39 2.96
C LEU A 303 -13.38 -21.60 3.69
N PRO A 304 -13.06 -22.84 3.29
CA PRO A 304 -13.52 -24.04 3.98
C PRO A 304 -13.03 -24.08 5.43
N LYS A 305 -13.84 -24.69 6.30
CA LYS A 305 -13.57 -24.83 7.74
C LYS A 305 -13.25 -26.29 8.05
N PRO A 306 -11.97 -26.72 7.96
CA PRO A 306 -11.61 -28.07 8.35
C PRO A 306 -11.76 -28.28 9.86
N LEU A 307 -11.98 -29.52 10.26
CA LEU A 307 -12.09 -29.95 11.65
C LEU A 307 -10.86 -30.79 12.02
N TRP A 308 -10.40 -30.69 13.26
CA TRP A 308 -9.32 -31.53 13.75
C TRP A 308 -9.86 -32.93 14.07
N ALA A 309 -9.16 -33.95 13.60
CA ALA A 309 -9.50 -35.35 13.84
C ALA A 309 -8.31 -36.13 14.38
N GLN A 310 -8.62 -37.07 15.26
CA GLN A 310 -7.68 -37.97 15.93
C GLN A 310 -8.21 -39.40 15.80
N LEU A 311 -7.50 -40.23 15.06
CA LEU A 311 -7.74 -41.67 14.94
C LEU A 311 -6.93 -42.38 16.03
N THR A 312 -7.58 -43.12 16.92
CA THR A 312 -6.92 -43.98 17.92
C THR A 312 -7.24 -45.45 17.70
N TRP A 313 -6.27 -46.33 17.97
CA TRP A 313 -6.43 -47.78 17.90
C TRP A 313 -5.42 -48.52 18.79
N GLU A 314 -5.74 -49.78 19.11
CA GLU A 314 -4.84 -50.71 19.79
C GLU A 314 -4.24 -51.70 18.79
N ASN A 315 -2.92 -51.95 18.86
CA ASN A 315 -2.26 -52.93 18.00
C ASN A 315 -2.34 -54.36 18.58
N THR A 316 -2.79 -55.33 17.78
CA THR A 316 -2.78 -56.75 18.18
C THR A 316 -1.39 -57.36 17.97
N GLY A 317 -0.64 -57.59 19.05
CA GLY A 317 0.69 -58.22 18.98
C GLY A 317 0.64 -59.73 18.66
N MET A 318 1.50 -60.19 17.75
CA MET A 318 1.54 -61.60 17.29
C MET A 318 2.15 -62.58 18.33
N THR A 319 2.62 -62.09 19.49
CA THR A 319 3.21 -62.92 20.56
C THR A 319 2.45 -62.80 21.89
N ARG A 320 2.45 -63.91 22.65
CA ARG A 320 1.70 -64.13 23.91
C ARG A 320 2.10 -63.21 25.09
N TYR A 321 2.99 -62.25 24.88
CA TYR A 321 3.59 -61.36 25.89
C TYR A 321 3.73 -59.91 25.41
N THR A 322 2.89 -59.46 24.46
CA THR A 322 2.93 -58.08 23.98
C THR A 322 2.00 -57.18 24.81
N PHE A 323 2.53 -56.11 25.39
CA PHE A 323 1.72 -55.07 26.04
C PHE A 323 0.98 -54.26 24.98
N TRP A 324 -0.32 -54.02 25.19
CA TRP A 324 -1.13 -53.16 24.33
C TRP A 324 -0.56 -51.73 24.35
N HIS A 325 -0.32 -51.17 23.17
CA HIS A 325 0.07 -49.77 23.00
C HIS A 325 -0.99 -49.09 22.16
N GLU A 326 -1.66 -48.10 22.75
CA GLU A 326 -2.55 -47.19 22.04
C GLU A 326 -1.70 -46.37 21.05
N THR A 327 -2.07 -46.44 19.78
CA THR A 327 -1.45 -45.65 18.70
C THR A 327 -2.46 -44.63 18.22
N GLN A 328 -1.97 -43.46 17.84
CA GLN A 328 -2.79 -42.35 17.38
C GLN A 328 -2.23 -41.75 16.10
N GLN A 329 -3.12 -41.21 15.27
CA GLN A 329 -2.77 -40.41 14.12
C GLN A 329 -3.73 -39.22 14.02
N GLU A 330 -3.19 -38.04 13.72
CA GLU A 330 -3.93 -36.79 13.74
C GLU A 330 -3.88 -36.07 12.39
N GLY A 331 -4.87 -35.24 12.14
CA GLY A 331 -4.88 -34.31 11.02
C GLY A 331 -6.24 -33.67 10.78
N TRP A 332 -6.32 -32.91 9.70
CA TRP A 332 -7.53 -32.20 9.31
C TRP A 332 -8.46 -33.06 8.45
N ILE A 333 -9.76 -32.89 8.67
CA ILE A 333 -10.81 -33.45 7.81
C ILE A 333 -11.76 -32.35 7.37
N LEU A 334 -12.38 -32.52 6.21
CA LEU A 334 -13.28 -31.54 5.61
C LEU A 334 -14.73 -32.02 5.63
N PRO A 335 -15.67 -31.30 6.28
CA PRO A 335 -17.09 -31.56 6.19
C PRO A 335 -17.61 -31.30 4.76
N ILE A 336 -18.29 -32.29 4.19
CA ILE A 336 -18.88 -32.25 2.86
C ILE A 336 -20.33 -32.74 2.89
N THR A 337 -21.12 -32.42 1.86
CA THR A 337 -22.56 -32.74 1.82
C THR A 337 -22.91 -34.23 2.00
N GLN A 338 -21.96 -35.13 1.80
CA GLN A 338 -22.09 -36.59 1.92
C GLN A 338 -21.34 -37.19 3.13
N GLY A 339 -20.75 -36.38 4.02
CA GLY A 339 -19.97 -36.86 5.17
C GLY A 339 -18.66 -36.11 5.36
N PHE A 340 -17.57 -36.82 5.66
CA PHE A 340 -16.26 -36.21 5.84
C PHE A 340 -15.27 -36.68 4.78
N LEU A 341 -14.61 -35.76 4.08
CA LEU A 341 -13.46 -36.04 3.22
C LEU A 341 -12.17 -35.92 4.04
N ALA A 342 -11.29 -36.92 3.95
CA ALA A 342 -10.04 -36.94 4.70
C ALA A 342 -8.94 -37.75 3.99
N PRO A 343 -7.67 -37.57 4.41
CA PRO A 343 -6.60 -38.53 4.17
C PRO A 343 -7.02 -39.98 4.50
N ARG A 344 -6.73 -40.93 3.62
CA ARG A 344 -7.12 -42.35 3.72
C ARG A 344 -6.65 -42.98 5.04
N ASN A 345 -5.44 -42.65 5.46
CA ASN A 345 -4.81 -43.06 6.71
C ASN A 345 -5.49 -42.50 7.98
N LEU A 346 -6.36 -41.47 7.91
CA LEU A 346 -7.17 -41.01 9.05
C LEU A 346 -8.54 -41.70 9.15
N LEU A 347 -8.96 -42.40 8.09
CA LEU A 347 -10.26 -43.11 8.05
C LEU A 347 -10.11 -44.64 8.00
N ILE A 348 -8.96 -45.15 7.57
CA ILE A 348 -8.68 -46.57 7.46
C ILE A 348 -7.52 -46.92 8.42
N PRO A 349 -7.77 -47.67 9.49
CA PRO A 349 -6.73 -48.08 10.43
C PRO A 349 -5.80 -49.14 9.80
N PRO A 350 -4.57 -49.33 10.33
CA PRO A 350 -3.69 -50.42 9.91
C PRO A 350 -4.30 -51.82 10.09
N GLU A 351 -3.77 -52.80 9.37
CA GLU A 351 -4.14 -54.21 9.57
C GLU A 351 -3.89 -54.66 11.02
N ASN A 352 -4.79 -55.48 11.56
CA ASN A 352 -4.76 -56.01 12.94
C ASN A 352 -4.98 -54.96 14.06
N SER A 353 -5.55 -53.80 13.73
CA SER A 353 -6.01 -52.80 14.71
C SER A 353 -7.31 -53.22 15.41
N GLN A 354 -7.41 -52.94 16.71
CA GLN A 354 -8.62 -53.10 17.52
C GLN A 354 -9.01 -51.76 18.17
N ALA A 355 -10.22 -51.69 18.75
CA ALA A 355 -10.76 -50.52 19.45
C ALA A 355 -10.71 -49.20 18.64
N VAL A 356 -10.90 -49.29 17.32
CA VAL A 356 -10.67 -48.17 16.38
C VAL A 356 -11.72 -47.07 16.55
N GLN A 357 -11.29 -45.92 17.09
CA GLN A 357 -12.13 -44.75 17.33
C GLN A 357 -11.58 -43.52 16.58
N LEU A 358 -12.46 -42.85 15.83
CA LEU A 358 -12.19 -41.54 15.25
C LEU A 358 -12.88 -40.48 16.10
N THR A 359 -12.09 -39.55 16.64
CA THR A 359 -12.59 -38.37 17.37
C THR A 359 -12.47 -37.15 16.47
N ILE A 360 -13.54 -36.37 16.33
CA ILE A 360 -13.64 -35.15 15.50
C ILE A 360 -14.18 -34.04 16.41
N ASN A 361 -13.32 -33.15 16.89
CA ASN A 361 -13.64 -32.29 18.05
C ASN A 361 -14.26 -33.13 19.20
N ASP A 362 -15.53 -32.89 19.57
CA ASP A 362 -16.26 -33.64 20.61
C ASP A 362 -16.97 -34.91 20.09
N LEU A 363 -17.05 -35.11 18.76
CA LEU A 363 -17.77 -36.23 18.14
C LEU A 363 -16.89 -37.49 18.12
N LYS A 364 -17.39 -38.61 18.64
CA LYS A 364 -16.71 -39.91 18.61
C LYS A 364 -17.42 -40.89 17.69
N ILE A 365 -16.71 -41.41 16.70
CA ILE A 365 -17.19 -42.37 15.70
C ILE A 365 -16.42 -43.69 15.86
N ASP A 366 -17.14 -44.81 15.90
CA ASP A 366 -16.57 -46.15 15.87
C ASP A 366 -16.38 -46.57 14.40
N LEU A 367 -15.13 -46.57 13.94
CA LEU A 367 -14.82 -46.91 12.55
C LEU A 367 -14.96 -48.40 12.25
N SER A 368 -14.92 -49.28 13.26
CA SER A 368 -15.13 -50.73 13.04
C SER A 368 -16.54 -51.07 12.53
N LYS A 369 -17.48 -50.12 12.67
CA LYS A 369 -18.87 -50.22 12.19
C LYS A 369 -19.16 -49.33 10.98
N SER A 370 -18.15 -48.64 10.45
CA SER A 370 -18.31 -47.62 9.40
C SER A 370 -17.80 -48.13 8.05
N THR A 371 -18.47 -47.76 6.96
CA THR A 371 -18.00 -48.07 5.60
C THR A 371 -17.31 -46.84 5.02
N VAL A 372 -16.01 -46.93 4.74
CA VAL A 372 -15.21 -45.85 4.15
C VAL A 372 -15.16 -46.02 2.63
N ILE A 373 -15.41 -44.95 1.89
CA ILE A 373 -15.46 -44.95 0.43
C ILE A 373 -14.17 -44.32 -0.12
N PRO A 374 -13.34 -45.03 -0.90
CA PRO A 374 -12.18 -44.43 -1.58
C PRO A 374 -12.62 -43.31 -2.52
N TYR A 375 -11.89 -42.19 -2.54
CA TYR A 375 -12.25 -41.01 -3.34
C TYR A 375 -11.18 -40.68 -4.40
N ALA A 376 -9.93 -40.55 -3.97
CA ALA A 376 -8.79 -40.28 -4.83
C ALA A 376 -7.53 -40.94 -4.24
N ASP A 377 -6.40 -40.84 -4.93
CA ASP A 377 -5.13 -41.35 -4.40
C ASP A 377 -4.83 -40.70 -3.04
N GLY A 378 -4.62 -41.50 -1.99
CA GLY A 378 -4.48 -41.02 -0.62
C GLY A 378 -5.72 -40.39 0.06
N LEU A 379 -6.90 -40.31 -0.58
CA LEU A 379 -8.12 -39.71 0.01
C LEU A 379 -9.32 -40.66 0.07
N ALA A 380 -10.10 -40.53 1.14
CA ALA A 380 -11.34 -41.28 1.31
C ALA A 380 -12.45 -40.42 1.96
N ILE A 381 -13.69 -40.90 1.83
CA ILE A 381 -14.90 -40.31 2.39
C ILE A 381 -15.45 -41.24 3.47
N LEU A 382 -15.76 -40.69 4.63
CA LEU A 382 -16.56 -41.32 5.68
C LEU A 382 -18.00 -40.80 5.57
N PRO A 383 -18.98 -41.59 5.09
CA PRO A 383 -20.37 -41.19 5.01
C PRO A 383 -20.95 -40.99 6.41
N TYR A 384 -21.38 -39.77 6.72
CA TYR A 384 -21.87 -39.42 8.05
C TYR A 384 -22.79 -38.20 8.02
N THR A 385 -23.90 -38.22 8.77
CA THR A 385 -24.82 -37.07 8.88
C THR A 385 -24.36 -36.12 9.97
N HIS A 386 -23.99 -34.89 9.61
CA HIS A 386 -23.50 -33.87 10.55
C HIS A 386 -24.19 -32.51 10.38
N THR A 387 -23.98 -31.62 11.35
CA THR A 387 -24.52 -30.24 11.37
C THR A 387 -23.48 -29.17 11.00
N TYR A 388 -22.23 -29.54 10.74
CA TYR A 388 -21.18 -28.63 10.30
C TYR A 388 -21.48 -28.02 8.92
N GLU A 389 -20.93 -26.83 8.66
CA GLU A 389 -20.97 -26.16 7.37
C GLU A 389 -20.29 -27.04 6.31
N ALA A 390 -21.10 -27.60 5.41
CA ALA A 390 -20.70 -28.65 4.49
C ALA A 390 -20.36 -28.09 3.11
N LEU A 391 -19.20 -28.45 2.56
CA LEU A 391 -18.85 -28.07 1.19
C LEU A 391 -19.42 -29.08 0.17
N THR A 392 -19.91 -28.58 -0.96
CA THR A 392 -20.27 -29.44 -2.11
C THR A 392 -19.03 -29.67 -2.96
N LEU A 393 -18.60 -30.92 -3.12
CA LEU A 393 -17.45 -31.25 -3.96
C LEU A 393 -17.72 -30.90 -5.44
N PRO A 394 -16.71 -30.42 -6.18
CA PRO A 394 -16.85 -30.08 -7.60
C PRO A 394 -17.15 -31.33 -8.44
N THR A 395 -18.00 -31.18 -9.46
CA THR A 395 -18.39 -32.25 -10.38
C THR A 395 -17.40 -32.46 -11.53
N GLU A 396 -16.43 -31.57 -11.72
CA GLU A 396 -15.34 -31.71 -12.70
C GLU A 396 -14.08 -31.03 -12.15
N ASN A 397 -12.90 -31.59 -12.45
CA ASN A 397 -11.64 -30.89 -12.15
C ASN A 397 -11.29 -29.92 -13.29
N THR A 398 -11.61 -28.64 -13.08
CA THR A 398 -11.20 -27.51 -13.92
C THR A 398 -9.72 -27.15 -13.76
N HIS A 399 -9.10 -27.57 -12.66
CA HIS A 399 -7.79 -27.13 -12.18
C HIS A 399 -6.69 -28.13 -12.53
N LYS A 400 -6.34 -28.18 -13.83
CA LYS A 400 -5.33 -29.11 -14.38
C LYS A 400 -3.90 -28.59 -14.34
N THR A 401 -3.73 -27.27 -14.22
CA THR A 401 -2.42 -26.59 -14.16
C THR A 401 -2.22 -25.95 -12.80
N PRO A 402 -1.04 -26.04 -12.16
CA PRO A 402 -0.78 -25.38 -10.90
C PRO A 402 -1.00 -23.87 -10.96
N GLU A 403 -1.68 -23.34 -9.95
CA GLU A 403 -1.96 -21.91 -9.78
C GLU A 403 -1.65 -21.45 -8.35
N ASP A 404 -1.71 -20.13 -8.13
CA ASP A 404 -1.52 -19.55 -6.80
C ASP A 404 -2.69 -19.96 -5.89
N SER A 405 -2.37 -20.44 -4.70
CA SER A 405 -3.30 -21.17 -3.83
C SER A 405 -3.09 -20.83 -2.36
N LEU A 406 -4.02 -21.28 -1.52
CA LEU A 406 -4.10 -21.01 -0.09
C LEU A 406 -4.31 -22.34 0.66
N VAL A 407 -3.36 -22.69 1.54
CA VAL A 407 -3.44 -23.85 2.44
C VAL A 407 -4.09 -23.40 3.76
N ILE A 408 -5.20 -24.01 4.14
CA ILE A 408 -5.94 -23.66 5.36
C ILE A 408 -5.56 -24.66 6.47
N SER A 409 -4.45 -24.37 7.15
CA SER A 409 -3.87 -25.19 8.23
C SER A 409 -4.60 -25.09 9.58
N SER A 410 -5.58 -24.20 9.70
CA SER A 410 -6.53 -24.06 10.81
C SER A 410 -7.64 -23.08 10.42
N PRO A 411 -8.88 -23.24 10.91
CA PRO A 411 -9.95 -22.26 10.70
C PRO A 411 -9.76 -20.95 11.49
N THR A 412 -8.77 -20.86 12.39
CA THR A 412 -8.51 -19.67 13.25
C THR A 412 -7.25 -18.89 12.90
N THR A 413 -6.40 -19.41 11.99
CA THR A 413 -5.19 -18.71 11.53
C THR A 413 -5.37 -18.22 10.09
N PRO A 414 -4.68 -17.14 9.67
CA PRO A 414 -4.64 -16.76 8.26
C PRO A 414 -4.17 -17.94 7.39
N PRO A 415 -4.75 -18.16 6.20
CA PRO A 415 -4.30 -19.23 5.32
C PRO A 415 -2.87 -18.98 4.84
N HIS A 416 -2.11 -20.05 4.64
CA HIS A 416 -0.74 -19.97 4.14
C HIS A 416 -0.76 -19.99 2.61
N PRO A 417 -0.32 -18.90 1.95
CA PRO A 417 -0.34 -18.86 0.51
C PRO A 417 0.80 -19.70 -0.08
N LEU A 418 0.56 -20.29 -1.24
CA LEU A 418 1.48 -21.18 -1.93
C LEU A 418 1.49 -20.86 -3.43
N ASN A 419 2.64 -20.38 -3.92
CA ASN A 419 2.79 -19.93 -5.29
C ASN A 419 2.84 -21.08 -6.30
N ALA A 420 2.22 -20.89 -7.46
CA ALA A 420 2.12 -21.84 -8.57
C ALA A 420 3.46 -22.51 -8.93
N ALA A 421 4.56 -21.75 -8.95
CA ALA A 421 5.88 -22.23 -9.35
C ALA A 421 6.55 -23.19 -8.34
N ARG A 422 6.00 -23.33 -7.12
CA ARG A 422 6.47 -24.31 -6.14
C ARG A 422 5.89 -25.71 -6.38
N TYR A 423 4.96 -25.86 -7.31
CA TYR A 423 4.33 -27.12 -7.66
C TYR A 423 4.98 -27.80 -8.87
N THR A 424 4.99 -29.13 -8.84
CA THR A 424 5.23 -29.99 -10.02
C THR A 424 3.95 -30.76 -10.29
N ALA A 425 3.32 -30.50 -11.44
CA ALA A 425 2.06 -31.13 -11.82
C ALA A 425 2.22 -32.62 -12.13
N ARG A 426 1.26 -33.43 -11.68
CA ARG A 426 0.92 -34.77 -12.17
C ARG A 426 -0.58 -34.81 -12.45
N GLU A 427 -1.08 -35.91 -13.01
CA GLU A 427 -2.49 -36.03 -13.45
C GLU A 427 -3.52 -35.83 -12.32
N THR A 428 -3.22 -36.32 -11.10
CA THR A 428 -4.10 -36.28 -9.93
C THR A 428 -3.51 -35.57 -8.71
N THR A 429 -2.22 -35.18 -8.78
CA THR A 429 -1.48 -34.63 -7.63
C THR A 429 -0.55 -33.49 -8.05
N TRP A 430 -0.40 -32.48 -7.19
CA TRP A 430 0.64 -31.45 -7.34
C TRP A 430 1.69 -31.61 -6.24
N ILE A 431 2.91 -31.97 -6.63
CA ILE A 431 4.04 -32.14 -5.71
C ILE A 431 4.62 -30.79 -5.34
N ILE A 432 4.84 -30.53 -4.05
CA ILE A 432 5.48 -29.31 -3.59
C ILE A 432 6.99 -29.54 -3.52
N GLN A 433 7.78 -28.70 -4.19
CA GLN A 433 9.22 -28.90 -4.37
C GLN A 433 10.08 -28.59 -3.12
N ASP A 434 9.51 -27.89 -2.13
CA ASP A 434 10.22 -27.40 -0.95
C ASP A 434 10.00 -28.30 0.26
N LYS A 435 11.09 -28.91 0.76
CA LYS A 435 11.08 -29.87 1.86
C LYS A 435 11.00 -29.25 3.27
N GLN A 436 11.22 -27.94 3.43
CA GLN A 436 11.36 -27.32 4.75
C GLN A 436 10.15 -26.49 5.22
N ALA A 437 9.03 -26.53 4.49
CA ALA A 437 7.93 -25.57 4.68
C ALA A 437 6.62 -26.14 5.27
N PHE A 438 6.50 -27.45 5.53
CA PHE A 438 5.23 -28.08 5.93
C PHE A 438 5.34 -28.84 7.24
N SER A 439 4.58 -28.40 8.24
CA SER A 439 4.40 -29.13 9.50
C SER A 439 3.56 -30.37 9.28
N ALA A 440 3.87 -31.46 9.99
CA ALA A 440 3.00 -32.64 10.04
C ALA A 440 1.57 -32.29 10.50
N SER A 441 1.41 -31.25 11.32
CA SER A 441 0.09 -30.74 11.75
C SER A 441 -0.76 -30.10 10.64
N TRP A 442 -0.25 -30.00 9.40
CA TRP A 442 -1.02 -29.54 8.23
C TRP A 442 -1.53 -30.72 7.38
N HIS A 443 -1.27 -31.96 7.78
CA HIS A 443 -1.79 -33.15 7.10
C HIS A 443 -3.33 -33.11 7.06
N GLY A 444 -3.91 -33.24 5.86
CA GLY A 444 -5.35 -33.13 5.61
C GLY A 444 -5.88 -31.71 5.39
N ALA A 445 -5.04 -30.67 5.44
CA ALA A 445 -5.49 -29.29 5.27
C ALA A 445 -6.06 -29.04 3.86
N PRO A 446 -7.25 -28.40 3.71
CA PRO A 446 -7.78 -28.07 2.40
C PRO A 446 -6.95 -26.98 1.72
N VAL A 447 -6.79 -27.11 0.41
CA VAL A 447 -6.05 -26.19 -0.45
C VAL A 447 -7.01 -25.58 -1.45
N VAL A 448 -7.17 -24.25 -1.42
CA VAL A 448 -8.08 -23.51 -2.30
C VAL A 448 -7.34 -22.59 -3.26
N ALA A 449 -7.96 -22.27 -4.38
CA ALA A 449 -7.48 -21.30 -5.34
C ALA A 449 -7.47 -19.89 -4.74
N MET A 450 -6.38 -19.14 -4.94
CA MET A 450 -6.24 -17.80 -4.35
C MET A 450 -7.15 -16.75 -5.02
N ASN A 451 -7.55 -16.99 -6.26
CA ASN A 451 -8.34 -16.05 -7.08
C ASN A 451 -9.85 -16.04 -6.73
N ASN A 452 -10.43 -17.19 -6.38
CA ASN A 452 -11.89 -17.36 -6.21
C ASN A 452 -12.29 -18.18 -4.95
N GLY A 453 -11.34 -18.86 -4.29
CA GLY A 453 -11.60 -19.72 -3.12
C GLY A 453 -12.14 -21.11 -3.43
N GLU A 454 -12.16 -21.53 -4.69
CA GLU A 454 -12.55 -22.90 -5.08
C GLU A 454 -11.59 -23.94 -4.49
N LEU A 455 -12.14 -25.08 -4.06
CA LEU A 455 -11.36 -26.15 -3.46
C LEU A 455 -10.62 -26.94 -4.54
N LEU A 456 -9.29 -26.83 -4.55
CA LEU A 456 -8.40 -27.53 -5.47
C LEU A 456 -8.16 -28.98 -5.03
N GLY A 457 -7.96 -29.18 -3.72
CA GLY A 457 -7.49 -30.44 -3.19
C GLY A 457 -7.26 -30.46 -1.69
N ILE A 458 -6.70 -31.56 -1.22
CA ILE A 458 -6.30 -31.77 0.17
C ILE A 458 -4.78 -31.93 0.23
N LEU A 459 -4.12 -31.25 1.18
CA LEU A 459 -2.70 -31.38 1.43
C LEU A 459 -2.38 -32.67 2.18
N ILE A 460 -1.59 -33.54 1.56
CA ILE A 460 -0.98 -34.70 2.20
C ILE A 460 0.47 -34.36 2.54
N VAL A 461 0.80 -34.47 3.83
CA VAL A 461 2.16 -34.27 4.35
C VAL A 461 2.70 -35.64 4.79
N GLU A 462 3.82 -36.06 4.20
CA GLU A 462 4.57 -37.27 4.53
C GLU A 462 6.01 -36.90 4.95
N GLU A 463 6.74 -37.83 5.59
CA GLU A 463 8.09 -37.59 6.14
C GLU A 463 9.11 -36.97 5.15
N LYS A 464 8.92 -37.19 3.84
CA LYS A 464 9.90 -36.82 2.80
C LYS A 464 9.35 -35.86 1.75
N GLN A 465 8.05 -35.61 1.75
CA GLN A 465 7.35 -34.93 0.66
C GLN A 465 5.97 -34.41 1.10
N ALA A 466 5.62 -33.21 0.65
CA ALA A 466 4.26 -32.69 0.73
C ALA A 466 3.67 -32.62 -0.69
N HIS A 467 2.41 -33.00 -0.85
CA HIS A 467 1.71 -32.94 -2.13
C HIS A 467 0.23 -32.64 -1.93
N VAL A 468 -0.40 -31.99 -2.92
CA VAL A 468 -1.84 -31.73 -2.93
C VAL A 468 -2.50 -32.78 -3.80
N VAL A 469 -3.41 -33.57 -3.22
CA VAL A 469 -4.28 -34.47 -3.98
C VAL A 469 -5.45 -33.66 -4.52
N LEU A 470 -5.58 -33.62 -5.85
CA LEU A 470 -6.61 -32.84 -6.52
C LEU A 470 -7.98 -33.52 -6.40
N LEU A 471 -9.03 -32.72 -6.28
CA LEU A 471 -10.39 -33.24 -6.34
C LEU A 471 -10.73 -33.59 -7.79
N THR A 472 -10.91 -34.88 -8.07
CA THR A 472 -11.25 -35.37 -9.42
C THR A 472 -12.49 -36.25 -9.39
N ASN A 473 -13.34 -36.13 -10.42
CA ASN A 473 -14.59 -36.90 -10.54
C ASN A 473 -14.39 -38.34 -11.04
N ASN A 474 -13.28 -38.98 -10.64
CA ASN A 474 -12.99 -40.36 -11.02
C ASN A 474 -12.46 -41.10 -9.78
N PRO A 475 -13.33 -41.78 -9.01
CA PRO A 475 -12.86 -42.70 -7.98
C PRO A 475 -12.07 -43.79 -8.70
N THR A 476 -10.75 -43.73 -8.61
CA THR A 476 -9.87 -44.78 -9.11
C THR A 476 -10.18 -46.03 -8.30
N ILE A 477 -11.09 -46.87 -8.81
CA ILE A 477 -11.26 -48.23 -8.34
C ILE A 477 -9.91 -48.91 -8.58
N GLU A 478 -9.13 -49.07 -7.51
CA GLU A 478 -7.92 -49.89 -7.51
C GLU A 478 -8.32 -51.30 -7.98
N LYS A 479 -8.11 -51.57 -9.27
CA LYS A 479 -8.18 -52.93 -9.80
C LYS A 479 -6.94 -53.68 -9.34
N GLY A 480 -7.01 -54.19 -8.11
CA GLY A 480 -6.29 -55.33 -7.56
C GLY A 480 -4.77 -55.38 -7.77
N ILE A 481 -4.07 -55.41 -6.63
CA ILE A 481 -2.86 -56.23 -6.45
C ILE A 481 -3.17 -57.20 -5.32
#